data_AF-A0A8H2ZZC6-F1
#
_entry.id   AF-A0A8H2ZZC6-F1
#
_cell.length_a   1.000
_cell.length_b   1.000
_cell.length_c   1.000
_cell.angle_alpha   90.00
_cell.angle_beta   90.00
_cell.angle_gamma   90.00
#
_symmetry.space_group_name_H-M   'P 1'
#
loop_
_entity.id
_entity.type
_entity.pdbx_description
1 polymer ?
#
loop_
_entity_poly.entity_id
_entity_poly.type
_entity_poly.pdbx_seq_one_letter_code
_entity_poly.pdbx_strand_id
1 'polypeptide(L)'
;MNPVDSSAVPSVAASEKDAEQLTLNGEQYDDSTKEKIEEPASLQAAGPTACSVGQVGDDDFVEGGLEGWKVILGCALIAGPTVGWNLLWGVFQAYHSKFLLRGTPDATLSAVGSVQNAVMTGLAFVTGKLGDRYGYRGVTMLVGFSLIKTRFPTSQLQNKNRKIVWVDKQYFKDPKFWSFWAALLFAVFGYMTPFVYISVYTREKIPQISDQLANLPISIMAFASAIGRTTVGLTGDRIGFLNAFILAILISSFCQAVLWNVAAESYAGIMAFSVLFGMTGPCFVSLVTPVAVTLYGTHNLATLTGLLNISNMPGSLAGPPLGGVILEKSGRNWHALTAYSGVIQFVGVLCMLYARFKREPRIFARV
;
A
#
# COMPACT_ATOMS: atom_id res chain seq x y z
N MET A 1 -72.92 -42.95 43.06
CA MET A 1 -72.28 -41.78 43.70
C MET A 1 -72.22 -40.65 42.67
N ASN A 2 -73.04 -39.61 42.85
CA ASN A 2 -72.79 -38.23 42.38
C ASN A 2 -71.92 -37.53 43.46
N PRO A 3 -71.32 -36.32 43.28
CA PRO A 3 -71.81 -35.18 42.46
C PRO A 3 -70.68 -34.35 41.72
N VAL A 4 -70.96 -33.55 40.66
CA VAL A 4 -71.31 -32.08 40.56
C VAL A 4 -70.24 -31.30 39.74
N ASP A 5 -70.57 -30.82 38.53
CA ASP A 5 -70.86 -29.42 38.08
C ASP A 5 -69.61 -28.74 37.43
N SER A 6 -69.65 -27.80 36.46
CA SER A 6 -70.71 -26.95 35.89
C SER A 6 -70.23 -26.30 34.55
N SER A 7 -71.16 -26.21 33.57
CA SER A 7 -71.42 -25.20 32.50
C SER A 7 -70.29 -24.57 31.63
N ALA A 8 -70.45 -24.09 30.39
CA ALA A 8 -71.40 -24.23 29.26
C ALA A 8 -70.84 -23.37 28.06
N VAL A 9 -70.71 -23.94 26.84
CA VAL A 9 -71.35 -23.59 25.52
C VAL A 9 -71.57 -22.08 25.15
N PRO A 10 -71.66 -21.59 23.86
CA PRO A 10 -70.98 -21.84 22.55
C PRO A 10 -70.72 -20.54 21.68
N SER A 11 -70.50 -20.72 20.37
CA SER A 11 -70.47 -19.75 19.25
C SER A 11 -71.56 -18.66 19.23
N VAL A 12 -71.30 -17.47 18.64
CA VAL A 12 -72.27 -16.65 17.87
C VAL A 12 -71.53 -15.71 16.88
N ALA A 13 -72.15 -15.53 15.72
CA ALA A 13 -71.80 -14.69 14.58
C ALA A 13 -72.25 -13.21 14.73
N ALA A 14 -72.11 -12.45 13.64
CA ALA A 14 -72.60 -11.07 13.36
C ALA A 14 -71.59 -9.95 13.68
N SER A 15 -71.05 -9.22 12.68
CA SER A 15 -71.68 -8.31 11.70
C SER A 15 -71.82 -6.89 12.26
N GLU A 16 -71.00 -5.98 11.70
CA GLU A 16 -71.47 -4.72 11.12
C GLU A 16 -72.32 -3.83 12.04
N LYS A 17 -71.70 -3.06 12.95
CA LYS A 17 -72.34 -1.85 13.51
C LYS A 17 -71.49 -0.80 14.27
N ASP A 18 -70.16 -0.83 14.20
CA ASP A 18 -69.33 0.21 14.84
C ASP A 18 -68.54 1.09 13.86
N ALA A 19 -68.83 1.01 12.56
CA ALA A 19 -68.12 1.76 11.52
C ALA A 19 -68.93 2.92 10.91
N GLU A 20 -70.00 3.38 11.57
CA GLU A 20 -70.89 4.38 11.00
C GLU A 20 -71.27 5.44 12.05
N GLN A 21 -70.31 6.28 12.46
CA GLN A 21 -70.65 7.57 13.06
C GLN A 21 -69.57 8.68 13.02
N LEU A 22 -68.49 8.53 12.24
CA LEU A 22 -67.40 9.53 12.24
C LEU A 22 -67.03 10.15 10.89
N THR A 23 -67.86 10.00 9.86
CA THR A 23 -67.67 10.76 8.61
C THR A 23 -68.99 11.37 8.14
N LEU A 24 -69.38 12.48 8.77
CA LEU A 24 -70.40 13.38 8.23
C LEU A 24 -69.72 14.62 7.64
N ASN A 25 -69.91 14.74 6.31
CA ASN A 25 -70.10 15.96 5.52
C ASN A 25 -68.87 16.66 4.90
N GLY A 26 -68.80 16.56 3.57
CA GLY A 26 -68.73 17.73 2.69
C GLY A 26 -67.63 17.77 1.61
N GLU A 27 -67.95 17.26 0.39
CA GLU A 27 -67.78 17.86 -0.96
C GLU A 27 -66.38 18.41 -1.40
N GLN A 28 -65.81 18.30 -2.61
CA GLN A 28 -66.22 18.05 -4.02
C GLN A 28 -64.92 17.81 -4.87
N TYR A 29 -64.85 16.87 -5.85
CA TYR A 29 -65.04 17.02 -7.32
C TYR A 29 -63.91 17.82 -8.05
N ASP A 30 -63.22 17.46 -9.16
CA ASP A 30 -63.31 16.38 -10.17
C ASP A 30 -62.14 16.41 -11.20
N ASP A 31 -62.05 15.28 -11.90
CA ASP A 31 -61.51 14.88 -13.21
C ASP A 31 -61.08 15.96 -14.23
N SER A 32 -59.95 15.70 -14.91
CA SER A 32 -59.88 15.69 -16.38
C SER A 32 -58.48 15.38 -16.93
N THR A 33 -58.35 14.13 -17.41
CA THR A 33 -57.77 13.77 -18.72
C THR A 33 -56.26 14.04 -19.02
N LYS A 34 -55.47 12.97 -19.17
CA LYS A 34 -55.06 12.43 -20.49
C LYS A 34 -54.07 11.25 -20.41
N GLU A 35 -54.43 10.21 -21.15
CA GLU A 35 -53.65 9.03 -21.51
C GLU A 35 -52.35 9.32 -22.29
N LYS A 36 -51.45 8.31 -22.27
CA LYS A 36 -50.59 7.79 -23.37
C LYS A 36 -49.16 8.34 -23.56
N ILE A 37 -48.16 7.51 -23.25
CA ILE A 37 -47.29 6.74 -24.20
C ILE A 37 -46.06 6.22 -23.44
N GLU A 38 -45.79 4.92 -23.58
CA GLU A 38 -44.63 4.21 -23.03
C GLU A 38 -43.58 4.02 -24.15
N GLU A 39 -42.31 4.43 -23.92
CA GLU A 39 -41.08 3.89 -24.54
C GLU A 39 -39.83 4.39 -23.74
N PRO A 40 -38.65 3.73 -23.83
CA PRO A 40 -37.93 3.21 -22.66
C PRO A 40 -36.90 4.16 -22.04
N ALA A 41 -36.96 4.31 -20.71
CA ALA A 41 -35.94 5.00 -19.93
C ALA A 41 -34.70 4.10 -19.71
N SER A 42 -33.81 4.03 -20.70
CA SER A 42 -32.46 3.44 -20.54
C SER A 42 -31.37 4.44 -20.15
N LEU A 43 -31.69 5.73 -19.98
CA LEU A 43 -30.70 6.75 -19.62
C LEU A 43 -31.34 7.85 -18.77
N GLN A 44 -31.44 7.66 -17.45
CA GLN A 44 -31.32 8.76 -16.47
C GLN A 44 -31.25 8.27 -15.02
N ALA A 45 -30.11 8.59 -14.38
CA ALA A 45 -29.94 8.93 -12.97
C ALA A 45 -30.46 7.96 -11.88
N ALA A 46 -29.65 6.94 -11.57
CA ALA A 46 -29.65 6.34 -10.23
C ALA A 46 -28.59 7.04 -9.36
N GLY A 47 -29.04 7.88 -8.42
CA GLY A 47 -28.24 8.33 -7.29
C GLY A 47 -27.89 7.16 -6.35
N PRO A 48 -26.98 7.36 -5.38
CA PRO A 48 -26.39 6.27 -4.62
C PRO A 48 -27.44 5.62 -3.71
N THR A 49 -27.98 4.47 -4.13
CA THR A 49 -28.78 3.60 -3.27
C THR A 49 -27.84 2.94 -2.26
N ALA A 50 -28.03 3.28 -0.99
CA ALA A 50 -27.37 2.64 0.13
C ALA A 50 -27.56 1.13 0.05
N CYS A 51 -26.47 0.40 -0.19
CA CYS A 51 -26.46 -1.05 -0.10
C CYS A 51 -26.48 -1.41 1.39
N SER A 52 -27.52 -2.13 1.81
CA SER A 52 -27.70 -2.60 3.18
C SER A 52 -26.48 -3.41 3.63
N VAL A 53 -25.81 -2.91 4.66
CA VAL A 53 -24.74 -3.59 5.38
C VAL A 53 -25.37 -4.78 6.11
N GLY A 54 -25.13 -5.99 5.61
CA GLY A 54 -25.33 -7.19 6.40
C GLY A 54 -24.39 -7.11 7.61
N GLN A 55 -24.97 -7.13 8.81
CA GLN A 55 -24.25 -7.07 10.08
C GLN A 55 -23.15 -8.13 10.12
N VAL A 56 -21.90 -7.66 10.10
CA VAL A 56 -20.74 -8.41 10.60
C VAL A 56 -20.84 -8.32 12.11
N GLY A 57 -20.95 -9.46 12.80
CA GLY A 57 -21.04 -9.50 14.25
C GLY A 57 -19.84 -8.82 14.92
N ASP A 58 -20.11 -8.21 16.08
CA ASP A 58 -19.15 -7.55 16.96
C ASP A 58 -18.00 -8.48 17.39
N ASP A 59 -17.02 -8.69 16.53
CA ASP A 59 -15.63 -8.81 16.97
C ASP A 59 -15.12 -7.37 17.04
N ASP A 60 -15.35 -6.70 18.18
CA ASP A 60 -14.72 -5.43 18.50
C ASP A 60 -13.21 -5.61 18.34
N PHE A 61 -12.66 -5.07 17.25
CA PHE A 61 -11.21 -4.94 17.10
C PHE A 61 -10.75 -3.98 18.19
N VAL A 62 -10.29 -4.53 19.31
CA VAL A 62 -9.68 -3.73 20.37
C VAL A 62 -8.37 -3.16 19.82
N GLU A 63 -8.43 -1.93 19.33
CA GLU A 63 -7.25 -1.16 18.97
C GLU A 63 -6.48 -0.83 20.26
N GLY A 64 -5.25 -1.33 20.36
CA GLY A 64 -4.40 -1.16 21.53
C GLY A 64 -4.42 -2.33 22.52
N GLY A 65 -3.62 -2.21 23.59
CA GLY A 65 -3.41 -3.26 24.58
C GLY A 65 -2.19 -4.16 24.32
N LEU A 66 -1.83 -4.98 25.32
CA LEU A 66 -0.63 -5.84 25.28
C LEU A 66 -0.64 -6.84 24.12
N GLU A 67 -1.81 -7.33 23.72
CA GLU A 67 -1.93 -8.27 22.59
C GLU A 67 -1.63 -7.59 21.24
N GLY A 68 -2.06 -6.35 21.04
CA GLY A 68 -1.70 -5.56 19.86
C GLY A 68 -0.19 -5.29 19.79
N TRP A 69 0.43 -4.90 20.91
CA TRP A 69 1.88 -4.68 20.99
C TRP A 69 2.69 -5.96 20.74
N LYS A 70 2.22 -7.15 21.16
CA LYS A 70 2.86 -8.43 20.82
C LYS A 70 2.86 -8.69 19.32
N VAL A 71 1.76 -8.37 18.62
CA VAL A 71 1.69 -8.50 17.16
C VAL A 71 2.67 -7.54 16.48
N ILE A 72 2.75 -6.29 16.93
CA ILE A 72 3.71 -5.31 16.42
C ILE A 72 5.15 -5.80 16.62
N LEU A 73 5.49 -6.32 17.80
CA LEU A 73 6.81 -6.89 18.08
C LEU A 73 7.12 -8.08 17.17
N GLY A 74 6.16 -8.99 16.97
CA GLY A 74 6.30 -10.13 16.06
C GLY A 74 6.55 -9.68 14.61
N CYS A 75 5.78 -8.70 14.13
CA CYS A 75 5.99 -8.10 12.81
C CYS A 75 7.37 -7.44 12.68
N ALA A 76 7.84 -6.74 13.72
CA ALA A 76 9.17 -6.12 13.73
C ALA A 76 10.30 -7.16 13.68
N LEU A 77 10.19 -8.25 14.44
CA LEU A 77 11.17 -9.34 14.46
C LEU A 77 11.25 -10.10 13.13
N ILE A 78 10.13 -10.22 12.40
CA ILE A 78 10.10 -10.82 11.06
C ILE A 78 10.64 -9.83 10.03
N ALA A 79 10.17 -8.57 10.07
CA ALA A 79 10.52 -7.54 9.10
C ALA A 79 12.00 -7.15 9.16
N GLY A 80 12.62 -7.20 10.35
CA GLY A 80 14.03 -6.86 10.56
C GLY A 80 14.97 -7.65 9.65
N PRO A 81 15.02 -9.00 9.74
CA PRO A 81 15.84 -9.82 8.86
C PRO A 81 15.42 -9.75 7.38
N THR A 82 14.12 -9.76 7.07
CA THR A 82 13.66 -9.83 5.67
C THR A 82 13.86 -8.52 4.91
N VAL A 83 13.56 -7.37 5.52
CA VAL A 83 13.71 -6.05 4.87
C VAL A 83 15.09 -5.46 5.14
N GLY A 84 15.63 -5.64 6.35
CA GLY A 84 16.94 -5.10 6.73
C GLY A 84 18.08 -5.65 5.88
N TRP A 85 18.03 -6.93 5.49
CA TRP A 85 19.03 -7.50 4.58
C TRP A 85 19.10 -6.75 3.24
N ASN A 86 17.96 -6.36 2.67
CA ASN A 86 17.92 -5.60 1.42
C ASN A 86 18.58 -4.22 1.58
N LEU A 87 18.34 -3.54 2.71
CA LEU A 87 18.91 -2.22 2.98
C LEU A 87 20.43 -2.28 3.25
N LEU A 88 20.94 -3.41 3.74
CA LEU A 88 22.37 -3.62 4.00
C LEU A 88 23.20 -3.87 2.73
N TRP A 89 22.57 -4.16 1.58
CA TRP A 89 23.29 -4.50 0.34
C TRP A 89 24.31 -3.43 -0.09
N GLY A 90 24.02 -2.14 0.11
CA GLY A 90 24.96 -1.05 -0.22
C GLY A 90 26.30 -1.16 0.52
N VAL A 91 26.29 -1.65 1.76
CA VAL A 91 27.50 -1.92 2.54
C VAL A 91 28.29 -3.09 1.95
N PHE A 92 27.60 -4.17 1.58
CA PHE A 92 28.21 -5.34 0.95
C PHE A 92 28.79 -5.00 -0.42
N GLN A 93 28.08 -4.22 -1.23
CA GLN A 93 28.59 -3.72 -2.51
C GLN A 93 29.90 -2.95 -2.33
N ALA A 94 29.93 -2.03 -1.36
CA ALA A 94 31.14 -1.27 -1.07
C ALA A 94 32.29 -2.17 -0.55
N TYR A 95 31.97 -3.24 0.20
CA TYR A 95 32.97 -4.22 0.66
C TYR A 95 33.51 -5.08 -0.49
N HIS A 96 32.64 -5.62 -1.34
CA HIS A 96 33.02 -6.46 -2.47
C HIS A 96 33.87 -5.72 -3.49
N SER A 97 33.50 -4.47 -3.81
CA SER A 97 34.27 -3.59 -4.70
C SER A 97 35.72 -3.39 -4.20
N LYS A 98 35.93 -3.35 -2.87
CA LYS A 98 37.25 -3.09 -2.25
C LYS A 98 38.11 -4.34 -2.05
N PHE A 99 37.54 -5.43 -1.54
CA PHE A 99 38.32 -6.56 -1.02
C PHE A 99 38.27 -7.84 -1.87
N LEU A 100 37.11 -8.20 -2.42
CA LEU A 100 36.93 -9.49 -3.11
C LEU A 100 37.01 -9.39 -4.64
N LEU A 101 36.43 -8.34 -5.22
CA LEU A 101 36.19 -8.21 -6.67
C LEU A 101 36.73 -6.88 -7.18
N ARG A 102 38.03 -6.62 -6.96
CA ARG A 102 38.68 -5.39 -7.45
C ARG A 102 38.58 -5.34 -8.98
N GLY A 103 37.91 -4.30 -9.49
CA GLY A 103 37.77 -4.06 -10.93
C GLY A 103 36.48 -4.58 -11.58
N THR A 104 35.55 -5.18 -10.83
CA THR A 104 34.22 -5.48 -11.39
C THR A 104 33.36 -4.21 -11.49
N PRO A 105 32.56 -4.06 -12.56
CA PRO A 105 31.59 -2.97 -12.71
C PRO A 105 30.64 -2.85 -11.52
N ASP A 106 30.40 -1.62 -11.05
CA ASP A 106 29.44 -1.30 -9.98
C ASP A 106 28.01 -1.72 -10.38
N ALA A 107 27.72 -1.71 -11.69
CA ALA A 107 26.48 -2.23 -12.27
C ALA A 107 26.27 -3.74 -12.00
N THR A 108 27.34 -4.53 -12.04
CA THR A 108 27.26 -5.99 -11.81
C THR A 108 27.07 -6.31 -10.34
N LEU A 109 27.78 -5.59 -9.46
CA LEU A 109 27.63 -5.73 -8.00
C LEU A 109 26.23 -5.30 -7.54
N SER A 110 25.71 -4.19 -8.06
CA SER A 110 24.36 -3.73 -7.73
C SER A 110 23.27 -4.65 -8.28
N ALA A 111 23.51 -5.37 -9.40
CA ALA A 111 22.57 -6.32 -9.97
C ALA A 111 22.23 -7.48 -9.03
N VAL A 112 23.20 -7.97 -8.24
CA VAL A 112 22.97 -9.10 -7.32
C VAL A 112 21.93 -8.75 -6.25
N GLY A 113 22.08 -7.62 -5.56
CA GLY A 113 21.09 -7.14 -4.59
C GLY A 113 19.75 -6.76 -5.24
N SER A 114 19.80 -6.25 -6.47
CA SER A 114 18.61 -5.87 -7.24
C SER A 114 17.76 -7.09 -7.62
N VAL A 115 18.39 -8.19 -8.02
CA VAL A 115 17.71 -9.48 -8.28
C VAL A 115 17.05 -10.01 -7.02
N GLN A 116 17.75 -9.99 -5.88
CA GLN A 116 17.19 -10.42 -4.59
C GLN A 116 15.91 -9.62 -4.26
N ASN A 117 15.98 -8.30 -4.33
CA ASN A 117 14.86 -7.43 -4.00
C ASN A 117 13.70 -7.57 -5.00
N ALA A 118 14.01 -7.78 -6.28
CA ALA A 118 13.02 -8.06 -7.32
C ALA A 118 12.27 -9.36 -7.06
N VAL A 119 12.97 -10.46 -6.72
CA VAL A 119 12.35 -11.76 -6.39
C VAL A 119 11.47 -11.62 -5.15
N MET A 120 11.96 -10.96 -4.10
CA MET A 120 11.18 -10.71 -2.89
C MET A 120 9.86 -9.98 -3.20
N THR A 121 9.93 -8.95 -4.04
CA THR A 121 8.78 -8.12 -4.35
C THR A 121 7.83 -8.76 -5.37
N GLY A 122 8.34 -9.56 -6.30
CA GLY A 122 7.54 -10.36 -7.23
C GLY A 122 6.75 -11.47 -6.52
N LEU A 123 7.35 -12.09 -5.50
CA LEU A 123 6.67 -13.12 -4.69
C LEU A 123 5.58 -12.53 -3.78
N ALA A 124 5.54 -11.21 -3.55
CA ALA A 124 4.56 -10.55 -2.70
C ALA A 124 3.10 -10.79 -3.15
N PHE A 125 2.85 -10.91 -4.45
CA PHE A 125 1.52 -11.23 -4.96
C PHE A 125 1.10 -12.67 -4.64
N VAL A 126 2.02 -13.62 -4.82
CA VAL A 126 1.76 -15.03 -4.53
C VAL A 126 1.50 -15.21 -3.02
N THR A 127 2.34 -14.61 -2.18
CA THR A 127 2.19 -14.68 -0.71
C THR A 127 0.94 -13.94 -0.22
N GLY A 128 0.62 -12.76 -0.77
CA GLY A 128 -0.58 -12.01 -0.43
C GLY A 128 -1.86 -12.82 -0.71
N LYS A 129 -1.91 -13.49 -1.87
CA LYS A 129 -3.04 -14.35 -2.22
C LYS A 129 -3.13 -15.61 -1.36
N LEU A 130 -2.00 -16.25 -1.08
CA LEU A 130 -1.97 -17.37 -0.14
C LEU A 130 -2.48 -16.91 1.23
N GLY A 131 -2.10 -15.70 1.67
CA GLY A 131 -2.52 -15.11 2.95
C GLY A 131 -4.03 -14.89 3.02
N ASP A 132 -4.62 -14.32 1.97
CA ASP A 132 -6.08 -14.13 1.85
C ASP A 132 -6.85 -15.47 1.85
N ARG A 133 -6.21 -16.57 1.42
CA ARG A 133 -6.84 -17.90 1.30
C ARG A 133 -6.72 -18.75 2.55
N TYR A 134 -5.51 -18.87 3.09
CA TYR A 134 -5.18 -19.80 4.17
C TYR A 134 -5.10 -19.11 5.54
N GLY A 135 -5.37 -17.80 5.57
CA GLY A 135 -5.14 -16.96 6.72
C GLY A 135 -3.66 -16.58 6.84
N TYR A 136 -3.41 -15.32 7.19
CA TYR A 136 -2.06 -14.77 7.27
C TYR A 136 -1.17 -15.53 8.25
N ARG A 137 -1.75 -16.01 9.37
CA ARG A 137 -1.05 -16.83 10.37
C ARG A 137 -0.50 -18.13 9.77
N GLY A 138 -1.27 -18.84 8.93
CA GLY A 138 -0.84 -20.10 8.33
C GLY A 138 0.27 -19.90 7.29
N VAL A 139 0.23 -18.81 6.53
CA VAL A 139 1.21 -18.53 5.47
C VAL A 139 2.51 -17.98 6.04
N THR A 140 2.46 -17.07 7.01
CA THR A 140 3.66 -16.60 7.71
C THR A 140 4.28 -17.71 8.55
N MET A 141 3.48 -18.61 9.14
CA MET A 141 3.99 -19.79 9.86
C MET A 141 4.52 -20.89 8.93
N LEU A 142 3.96 -21.13 7.74
CA LEU A 142 4.53 -22.10 6.79
C LEU A 142 5.91 -21.66 6.28
N VAL A 143 6.10 -20.36 6.05
CA VAL A 143 7.38 -19.78 5.64
C VAL A 143 8.36 -19.70 6.81
N GLY A 144 7.90 -19.39 8.02
CA GLY A 144 8.73 -19.35 9.23
C GLY A 144 9.02 -20.72 9.85
N PHE A 145 8.19 -21.74 9.59
CA PHE A 145 8.23 -23.04 10.26
C PHE A 145 7.99 -24.21 9.31
N SER A 146 8.90 -24.41 8.36
CA SER A 146 9.18 -25.79 7.88
C SER A 146 9.77 -26.71 8.98
N LEU A 147 9.89 -26.23 10.24
CA LEU A 147 10.49 -26.95 11.38
C LEU A 147 9.61 -27.10 12.63
N ILE A 148 8.46 -26.42 12.76
CA ILE A 148 7.54 -26.65 13.89
C ILE A 148 6.19 -27.12 13.36
N LYS A 149 5.75 -28.28 13.84
CA LYS A 149 4.37 -28.77 13.68
C LYS A 149 3.42 -27.75 14.33
N THR A 150 2.87 -26.85 13.53
CA THR A 150 1.84 -25.90 14.00
C THR A 150 0.45 -26.53 13.91
N ARG A 151 -0.25 -26.50 15.04
CA ARG A 151 -1.65 -26.90 15.20
C ARG A 151 -2.53 -25.73 14.72
N PHE A 152 -3.28 -25.93 13.63
CA PHE A 152 -4.20 -24.93 13.10
C PHE A 152 -5.34 -24.66 14.10
N PRO A 153 -5.71 -23.40 14.40
CA PRO A 153 -6.98 -23.12 15.05
C PRO A 153 -8.12 -23.37 14.06
N THR A 154 -9.01 -24.29 14.43
CA THR A 154 -10.06 -24.88 13.59
C THR A 154 -11.13 -23.89 13.10
N SER A 155 -11.25 -22.70 13.71
CA SER A 155 -12.38 -21.79 13.45
C SER A 155 -12.33 -21.00 12.14
N GLN A 156 -11.17 -20.87 11.49
CA GLN A 156 -11.02 -20.04 10.27
C GLN A 156 -11.01 -20.83 8.96
N LEU A 157 -11.21 -22.16 9.03
CA LEU A 157 -11.36 -23.03 7.84
C LEU A 157 -12.77 -22.98 7.23
N GLN A 158 -13.62 -22.05 7.68
CA GLN A 158 -15.06 -22.04 7.40
C GLN A 158 -15.42 -21.69 5.95
N ASN A 159 -14.46 -21.27 5.10
CA ASN A 159 -14.75 -20.91 3.71
C ASN A 159 -13.98 -21.75 2.68
N LYS A 160 -14.14 -23.08 2.77
CA LYS A 160 -13.51 -24.07 1.87
C LYS A 160 -13.99 -23.97 0.40
N ASN A 161 -15.08 -23.23 0.13
CA ASN A 161 -15.77 -23.18 -1.16
C ASN A 161 -15.68 -21.83 -1.91
N ARG A 162 -14.85 -20.87 -1.47
CA ARG A 162 -14.69 -19.60 -2.19
C ARG A 162 -13.96 -19.86 -3.51
N LYS A 163 -14.65 -19.70 -4.66
CA LYS A 163 -14.08 -19.91 -6.01
C LYS A 163 -12.80 -19.08 -6.18
N ILE A 164 -11.75 -19.71 -6.71
CA ILE A 164 -10.42 -19.10 -6.84
C ILE A 164 -10.44 -18.09 -8.00
N VAL A 165 -10.79 -16.83 -7.71
CA VAL A 165 -10.56 -15.72 -8.64
C VAL A 165 -9.13 -15.24 -8.41
N TRP A 166 -8.23 -15.46 -9.37
CA TRP A 166 -6.81 -15.12 -9.24
C TRP A 166 -6.54 -13.62 -9.30
N VAL A 167 -7.24 -12.93 -10.18
CA VAL A 167 -7.24 -11.48 -10.28
C VAL A 167 -8.62 -11.06 -10.71
N ASP A 168 -9.18 -10.05 -10.05
CA ASP A 168 -10.37 -9.41 -10.56
C ASP A 168 -9.99 -8.62 -11.82
N LYS A 169 -10.39 -9.13 -12.98
CA LYS A 169 -10.09 -8.52 -14.28
C LYS A 169 -10.62 -7.08 -14.39
N GLN A 170 -11.52 -6.69 -13.48
CA GLN A 170 -12.03 -5.33 -13.36
C GLN A 170 -10.95 -4.32 -13.01
N TYR A 171 -9.94 -4.68 -12.19
CA TYR A 171 -8.86 -3.75 -11.83
C TYR A 171 -8.04 -3.31 -13.06
N PHE A 172 -7.75 -4.24 -13.96
CA PHE A 172 -6.99 -3.94 -15.19
C PHE A 172 -7.74 -3.08 -16.20
N LYS A 173 -9.07 -2.96 -16.07
CA LYS A 173 -9.87 -2.08 -16.91
C LYS A 173 -9.89 -0.64 -16.40
N ASP A 174 -9.51 -0.41 -15.13
CA ASP A 174 -9.51 0.92 -14.55
C ASP A 174 -8.22 1.68 -14.94
N PRO A 175 -8.32 2.83 -15.64
CA PRO A 175 -7.15 3.65 -15.97
C PRO A 175 -6.43 4.21 -14.73
N LYS A 176 -7.12 4.37 -13.58
CA LYS A 176 -6.50 4.82 -12.32
C LYS A 176 -5.53 3.77 -11.78
N PHE A 177 -5.86 2.49 -11.94
CA PHE A 177 -5.01 1.38 -11.55
C PHE A 177 -3.66 1.44 -12.28
N TRP A 178 -3.68 1.58 -13.61
CA TRP A 178 -2.46 1.66 -14.42
C TRP A 178 -1.60 2.88 -14.11
N SER A 179 -2.24 4.02 -13.83
CA SER A 179 -1.52 5.24 -13.46
C SER A 179 -0.85 5.14 -12.09
N PHE A 180 -1.51 4.52 -11.09
CA PHE A 180 -0.90 4.23 -9.80
C PHE A 180 0.21 3.18 -9.91
N TRP A 181 0.00 2.14 -10.71
CA TRP A 181 0.98 1.08 -10.96
C TRP A 181 2.24 1.63 -11.65
N ALA A 182 2.08 2.51 -12.64
CA ALA A 182 3.18 3.21 -13.29
C ALA A 182 3.93 4.16 -12.33
N ALA A 183 3.20 4.88 -11.46
CA ALA A 183 3.80 5.74 -10.47
C ALA A 183 4.71 4.96 -9.50
N LEU A 184 4.24 3.80 -9.02
CA LEU A 184 5.02 2.91 -8.15
C LEU A 184 6.27 2.36 -8.85
N LEU A 185 6.12 1.91 -10.10
CA LEU A 185 7.23 1.45 -10.93
C LEU A 185 8.35 2.50 -11.00
N PHE A 186 8.04 3.72 -11.46
CA PHE A 186 9.04 4.79 -11.62
C PHE A 186 9.59 5.31 -10.29
N ALA A 187 8.77 5.34 -9.24
CA ALA A 187 9.22 5.72 -7.90
C ALA A 187 10.32 4.78 -7.38
N VAL A 188 10.17 3.47 -7.59
CA VAL A 188 11.16 2.48 -7.15
C VAL A 188 12.46 2.53 -7.96
N PHE A 189 12.37 2.79 -9.27
CA PHE A 189 13.56 2.96 -10.13
C PHE A 189 14.56 3.98 -9.55
N GLY A 190 14.06 5.11 -9.04
CA GLY A 190 14.89 6.17 -8.45
C GLY A 190 15.28 5.90 -6.99
N TYR A 191 14.34 5.39 -6.21
CA TYR A 191 14.44 5.22 -4.75
C TYR A 191 15.60 4.32 -4.30
N MET A 192 15.92 3.25 -5.05
CA MET A 192 16.96 2.30 -4.61
C MET A 192 18.39 2.84 -4.80
N THR A 193 18.57 3.84 -5.66
CA THR A 193 19.90 4.36 -6.03
C THR A 193 20.67 4.93 -4.82
N PRO A 194 20.09 5.80 -3.97
CA PRO A 194 20.78 6.28 -2.77
C PRO A 194 21.16 5.17 -1.81
N PHE A 195 20.28 4.19 -1.56
CA PHE A 195 20.58 3.05 -0.68
C PHE A 195 21.77 2.23 -1.15
N VAL A 196 21.92 2.07 -2.46
CA VAL A 196 22.99 1.25 -3.02
C VAL A 196 24.31 2.02 -3.11
N TYR A 197 24.28 3.28 -3.55
CA TYR A 197 25.47 4.02 -3.95
C TYR A 197 26.02 4.98 -2.89
N ILE A 198 25.28 5.35 -1.84
CA ILE A 198 25.74 6.36 -0.87
C ILE A 198 27.04 5.96 -0.15
N SER A 199 27.22 4.67 0.16
CA SER A 199 28.44 4.16 0.80
C SER A 199 29.63 4.20 -0.15
N VAL A 200 29.43 3.91 -1.44
CA VAL A 200 30.47 4.03 -2.47
C VAL A 200 30.84 5.50 -2.70
N TYR A 201 29.83 6.37 -2.82
CA TYR A 201 29.98 7.81 -2.97
C TYR A 201 30.81 8.43 -1.83
N THR A 202 30.48 8.10 -0.58
CA THR A 202 31.15 8.66 0.61
C THR A 202 32.64 8.28 0.63
N ARG A 203 32.98 7.06 0.19
CA ARG A 203 34.37 6.60 0.11
C ARG A 203 35.16 7.30 -0.99
N GLU A 204 34.56 7.46 -2.16
CA GLU A 204 35.23 8.13 -3.28
C GLU A 204 35.48 9.60 -3.00
N LYS A 205 34.53 10.28 -2.35
CA LYS A 205 34.69 11.69 -1.97
C LYS A 205 35.65 11.91 -0.80
N ILE A 206 35.76 10.96 0.13
CA ILE A 206 36.61 11.10 1.32
C ILE A 206 37.51 9.85 1.47
N PRO A 207 38.62 9.78 0.71
CA PRO A 207 39.46 8.57 0.68
C PRO A 207 40.12 8.21 2.02
N GLN A 208 40.27 9.17 2.93
CA GLN A 208 40.95 8.99 4.22
C GLN A 208 40.02 8.51 5.36
N ILE A 209 38.74 8.26 5.09
CA ILE A 209 37.75 7.94 6.12
C ILE A 209 37.74 6.44 6.44
N SER A 210 37.48 6.08 7.71
CA SER A 210 37.31 4.69 8.15
C SER A 210 36.12 4.01 7.43
N ASP A 211 36.22 2.71 7.16
CA ASP A 211 35.16 1.92 6.52
C ASP A 211 33.83 2.00 7.30
N GLN A 212 33.89 2.13 8.63
CA GLN A 212 32.71 2.30 9.48
C GLN A 212 32.01 3.65 9.24
N LEU A 213 32.79 4.73 9.14
CA LEU A 213 32.27 6.09 8.92
C LEU A 213 31.73 6.26 7.50
N ALA A 214 32.34 5.62 6.51
CA ALA A 214 31.82 5.59 5.15
C ALA A 214 30.46 4.89 5.02
N ASN A 215 30.20 3.91 5.89
CA ASN A 215 28.95 3.15 5.90
C ASN A 215 27.88 3.80 6.79
N LEU A 216 28.26 4.63 7.76
CA LEU A 216 27.32 5.28 8.69
C LEU A 216 26.13 5.98 8.01
N PRO A 217 26.27 6.68 6.86
CA PRO A 217 25.16 7.29 6.14
C PRO A 217 24.00 6.32 5.83
N ILE A 218 24.29 5.09 5.39
CA ILE A 218 23.24 4.11 5.03
C ILE A 218 22.44 3.67 6.27
N SER A 219 23.12 3.52 7.42
CA SER A 219 22.49 3.14 8.68
C SER A 219 21.59 4.25 9.21
N ILE A 220 22.03 5.50 9.10
CA ILE A 220 21.23 6.67 9.48
C ILE A 220 20.01 6.80 8.58
N MET A 221 20.18 6.58 7.27
CA MET A 221 19.07 6.61 6.32
C MET A 221 18.01 5.55 6.64
N ALA A 222 18.43 4.34 7.01
CA ALA A 222 17.53 3.28 7.45
C ALA A 222 16.82 3.61 8.78
N PHE A 223 17.52 4.21 9.75
CA PHE A 223 16.89 4.64 11.00
C PHE A 223 15.90 5.79 10.78
N ALA A 224 16.28 6.80 10.00
CA ALA A 224 15.44 7.91 9.60
C ALA A 224 14.18 7.45 8.85
N SER A 225 14.27 6.35 8.09
CA SER A 225 13.11 5.70 7.46
C SER A 225 12.05 5.25 8.44
N ALA A 226 12.42 4.73 9.61
CA ALA A 226 11.44 4.28 10.59
C ALA A 226 10.61 5.46 11.12
N ILE A 227 11.29 6.58 11.37
CA ILE A 227 10.66 7.83 11.83
C ILE A 227 9.77 8.39 10.70
N GLY A 228 10.31 8.52 9.49
CA GLY A 228 9.59 9.05 8.34
C GLY A 228 8.31 8.30 8.01
N ARG A 229 8.33 6.97 8.06
CA ARG A 229 7.15 6.12 7.81
C ARG A 229 6.06 6.32 8.87
N THR A 230 6.43 6.54 10.12
CA THR A 230 5.47 6.86 11.19
C THR A 230 4.86 8.24 10.97
N THR A 231 5.70 9.26 10.69
CA THR A 231 5.25 10.64 10.47
C THR A 231 4.36 10.77 9.23
N VAL A 232 4.68 10.09 8.13
CA VAL A 232 3.89 10.16 6.90
C VAL A 232 2.54 9.47 7.06
N GLY A 233 2.46 8.39 7.85
CA GLY A 233 1.19 7.73 8.18
C GLY A 233 0.25 8.70 8.88
N LEU A 234 0.72 9.32 9.97
CA LEU A 234 -0.03 10.34 10.71
C LEU A 234 -0.40 11.56 9.87
N THR A 235 0.47 11.95 8.93
CA THR A 235 0.19 13.05 8.02
C THR A 235 -0.88 12.64 7.00
N GLY A 236 -0.84 11.41 6.49
CA GLY A 236 -1.84 10.82 5.60
C GLY A 236 -3.25 10.88 6.18
N ASP A 237 -3.39 10.64 7.49
CA ASP A 237 -4.67 10.74 8.19
C ASP A 237 -5.26 12.18 8.16
N ARG A 238 -4.40 13.21 8.06
CA ARG A 238 -4.84 14.62 8.07
C ARG A 238 -5.10 15.20 6.68
N ILE A 239 -4.24 14.89 5.71
CA ILE A 239 -4.28 15.49 4.36
C ILE A 239 -4.83 14.56 3.27
N GLY A 240 -5.10 13.29 3.61
CA GLY A 240 -5.45 12.23 2.67
C GLY A 240 -4.21 11.43 2.24
N PHE A 241 -4.36 10.10 2.17
CA PHE A 241 -3.25 9.19 1.83
C PHE A 241 -2.71 9.42 0.43
N LEU A 242 -3.56 9.80 -0.52
CA LEU A 242 -3.13 10.05 -1.90
C LEU A 242 -2.25 11.31 -1.99
N ASN A 243 -2.60 12.35 -1.21
CA ASN A 243 -1.84 13.60 -1.15
C ASN A 243 -0.52 13.43 -0.42
N ALA A 244 -0.52 12.69 0.69
CA ALA A 244 0.71 12.34 1.42
C ALA A 244 1.67 11.51 0.55
N PHE A 245 1.14 10.61 -0.28
CA PHE A 245 1.95 9.81 -1.21
C PHE A 245 2.68 10.68 -2.23
N ILE A 246 1.96 11.60 -2.88
CA ILE A 246 2.53 12.54 -3.86
C ILE A 246 3.58 13.45 -3.20
N LEU A 247 3.26 14.01 -2.03
CA LEU A 247 4.17 14.91 -1.32
C LEU A 247 5.45 14.20 -0.89
N ALA A 248 5.36 12.97 -0.38
CA ALA A 248 6.53 12.18 0.02
C ALA A 248 7.47 11.93 -1.17
N ILE A 249 6.94 11.49 -2.31
CA ILE A 249 7.75 11.23 -3.51
C ILE A 249 8.36 12.54 -4.05
N LEU A 250 7.59 13.64 -4.09
CA LEU A 250 8.09 14.95 -4.50
C LEU A 250 9.26 15.44 -3.66
N ILE A 251 9.12 15.41 -2.34
CA ILE A 251 10.19 15.85 -1.43
C ILE A 251 11.41 14.94 -1.59
N SER A 252 11.22 13.62 -1.71
CA SER A 252 12.33 12.69 -1.90
C SER A 252 13.09 12.91 -3.21
N SER A 253 12.36 13.16 -4.31
CA SER A 253 12.92 13.43 -5.63
C SER A 253 13.71 14.75 -5.63
N PHE A 254 13.15 15.80 -5.02
CA PHE A 254 13.85 17.09 -4.88
C PHE A 254 15.10 16.97 -3.99
N CYS A 255 15.00 16.25 -2.87
CA CYS A 255 16.11 15.98 -1.98
C CYS A 255 17.25 15.26 -2.72
N GLN A 256 16.91 14.28 -3.56
CA GLN A 256 17.88 13.54 -4.35
C GLN A 256 18.51 14.37 -5.48
N ALA A 257 17.71 15.16 -6.20
CA ALA A 257 18.19 15.97 -7.31
C ALA A 257 19.02 17.18 -6.86
N VAL A 258 18.68 17.78 -5.71
CA VAL A 258 19.31 19.03 -5.23
C VAL A 258 20.28 18.75 -4.09
N LEU A 259 19.82 18.16 -2.98
CA LEU A 259 20.67 18.02 -1.79
C LEU A 259 21.82 17.03 -2.00
N TRP A 260 21.65 15.96 -2.75
CA TRP A 260 22.80 15.10 -3.08
C TRP A 260 23.81 15.86 -3.96
N ASN A 261 23.36 16.66 -4.92
CA ASN A 261 24.29 17.41 -5.78
C ASN A 261 25.01 18.55 -5.07
N VAL A 262 24.35 19.26 -4.16
CA VAL A 262 24.87 20.47 -3.54
C VAL A 262 25.48 20.20 -2.15
N ALA A 263 24.81 19.41 -1.32
CA ALA A 263 25.25 19.21 0.07
C ALA A 263 26.32 18.13 0.19
N ALA A 264 26.43 17.19 -0.76
CA ALA A 264 27.29 16.02 -0.61
C ALA A 264 28.78 16.28 -0.93
N GLU A 265 29.24 17.54 -0.91
CA GLU A 265 30.67 17.88 -0.98
C GLU A 265 31.38 17.74 0.37
N SER A 266 30.62 17.73 1.47
CA SER A 266 31.13 17.54 2.83
C SER A 266 30.51 16.30 3.49
N TYR A 267 31.23 15.71 4.45
CA TYR A 267 30.69 14.59 5.24
C TYR A 267 29.40 14.99 5.97
N ALA A 268 29.35 16.20 6.53
CA ALA A 268 28.16 16.71 7.21
C ALA A 268 26.95 16.81 6.27
N GLY A 269 27.15 17.21 5.02
CA GLY A 269 26.06 17.30 4.05
C GLY A 269 25.61 15.94 3.51
N ILE A 270 26.50 14.95 3.39
CA ILE A 270 26.12 13.54 3.14
C ILE A 270 25.21 13.02 4.27
N MET A 271 25.54 13.37 5.51
CA MET A 271 24.76 12.97 6.69
C MET A 271 23.39 13.67 6.70
N ALA A 272 23.33 14.96 6.43
CA ALA A 272 22.07 15.71 6.32
C ALA A 272 21.18 15.15 5.21
N PHE A 273 21.75 14.84 4.04
CA PHE A 273 21.04 14.17 2.95
C PHE A 273 20.49 12.82 3.39
N SER A 274 21.28 12.00 4.09
CA SER A 274 20.86 10.67 4.54
C SER A 274 19.68 10.73 5.51
N VAL A 275 19.63 11.73 6.39
CA VAL A 275 18.48 11.96 7.28
C VAL A 275 17.26 12.36 6.48
N LEU A 276 17.37 13.37 5.61
CA LEU A 276 16.22 13.91 4.86
C LEU A 276 15.65 12.91 3.87
N PHE A 277 16.52 12.24 3.09
CA PHE A 277 16.10 11.20 2.17
C PHE A 277 15.58 9.97 2.92
N GLY A 278 16.21 9.58 4.03
CA GLY A 278 15.72 8.51 4.88
C GLY A 278 14.32 8.78 5.41
N MET A 279 14.00 10.02 5.81
CA MET A 279 12.68 10.39 6.30
C MET A 279 11.59 10.46 5.22
N THR A 280 11.93 10.54 3.93
CA THR A 280 10.95 10.86 2.86
C THR A 280 10.93 9.83 1.75
N GLY A 281 12.08 9.37 1.28
CA GLY A 281 12.24 8.36 0.23
C GLY A 281 11.44 7.07 0.48
N PRO A 282 11.55 6.42 1.63
CA PRO A 282 10.90 5.11 1.88
C PRO A 282 9.43 5.21 2.27
N CYS A 283 8.88 6.42 2.40
CA CYS A 283 7.54 6.66 2.90
C CYS A 283 6.44 6.19 1.95
N PHE A 284 6.68 6.25 0.63
CA PHE A 284 5.66 5.84 -0.35
C PHE A 284 5.32 4.36 -0.22
N VAL A 285 6.29 3.51 0.16
CA VAL A 285 6.08 2.06 0.34
C VAL A 285 5.04 1.78 1.43
N SER A 286 5.08 2.54 2.54
CA SER A 286 4.11 2.41 3.62
C SER A 286 2.72 2.93 3.25
N LEU A 287 2.63 3.83 2.28
CA LEU A 287 1.37 4.43 1.84
C LEU A 287 0.66 3.64 0.75
N VAL A 288 1.31 2.65 0.13
CA VAL A 288 0.69 1.81 -0.92
C VAL A 288 -0.59 1.13 -0.43
N THR A 289 -0.53 0.50 0.74
CA THR A 289 -1.69 -0.22 1.31
C THR A 289 -2.83 0.73 1.69
N PRO A 290 -2.61 1.84 2.44
CA PRO A 290 -3.66 2.82 2.70
C PRO A 290 -4.29 3.39 1.42
N VAL A 291 -3.49 3.76 0.43
CA VAL A 291 -4.00 4.27 -0.87
C VAL A 291 -4.82 3.21 -1.61
N ALA A 292 -4.41 1.93 -1.54
CA ALA A 292 -5.17 0.83 -2.11
C ALA A 292 -6.54 0.67 -1.42
N VAL A 293 -6.59 0.78 -0.08
CA VAL A 293 -7.85 0.74 0.69
C VAL A 293 -8.76 1.89 0.30
N THR A 294 -8.25 3.13 0.18
CA THR A 294 -9.11 4.27 -0.18
C THR A 294 -9.60 4.23 -1.62
N LEU A 295 -8.93 3.50 -2.52
CA LEU A 295 -9.32 3.36 -3.92
C LEU A 295 -10.31 2.20 -4.16
N TYR A 296 -10.09 1.06 -3.52
CA TYR A 296 -10.75 -0.20 -3.86
C TYR A 296 -11.40 -0.92 -2.67
N GLY A 297 -11.30 -0.36 -1.46
CA GLY A 297 -11.82 -0.96 -0.22
C GLY A 297 -10.89 -2.03 0.36
N THR A 298 -11.39 -2.71 1.39
CA THR A 298 -10.63 -3.72 2.16
C THR A 298 -10.77 -5.15 1.63
N HIS A 299 -11.66 -5.37 0.65
CA HIS A 299 -11.92 -6.70 0.11
C HIS A 299 -10.72 -7.23 -0.70
N ASN A 300 -10.15 -8.37 -0.31
CA ASN A 300 -8.93 -8.96 -0.89
C ASN A 300 -7.72 -8.00 -0.88
N LEU A 301 -7.59 -7.21 0.21
CA LEU A 301 -6.55 -6.19 0.34
C LEU A 301 -5.13 -6.75 0.17
N ALA A 302 -4.82 -7.95 0.69
CA ALA A 302 -3.47 -8.49 0.58
C ALA A 302 -3.13 -8.86 -0.88
N THR A 303 -4.08 -9.45 -1.62
CA THR A 303 -3.93 -9.71 -3.05
C THR A 303 -3.75 -8.41 -3.85
N LEU A 304 -4.54 -7.37 -3.54
CA LEU A 304 -4.44 -6.07 -4.21
C LEU A 304 -3.10 -5.38 -3.92
N THR A 305 -2.70 -5.32 -2.66
CA THR A 305 -1.39 -4.78 -2.25
C THR A 305 -0.24 -5.58 -2.86
N GLY A 306 -0.36 -6.91 -2.93
CA GLY A 306 0.62 -7.77 -3.60
C GLY A 306 0.70 -7.47 -5.11
N LEU A 307 -0.45 -7.27 -5.77
CA LEU A 307 -0.53 -6.94 -7.19
C LEU A 307 0.10 -5.56 -7.50
N LEU A 308 -0.16 -4.58 -6.63
CA LEU A 308 0.48 -3.27 -6.71
C LEU A 308 1.98 -3.37 -6.47
N ASN A 309 2.42 -4.21 -5.52
CA ASN A 309 3.84 -4.41 -5.27
C ASN A 309 4.58 -5.07 -6.44
N ILE A 310 3.93 -5.89 -7.28
CA ILE A 310 4.58 -6.42 -8.50
C ILE A 310 5.16 -5.29 -9.37
N SER A 311 4.55 -4.10 -9.40
CA SER A 311 5.08 -2.93 -10.12
C SER A 311 6.49 -2.53 -9.69
N ASN A 312 6.87 -2.81 -8.44
CA ASN A 312 8.19 -2.47 -7.93
C ASN A 312 9.26 -3.43 -8.47
N MET A 313 8.91 -4.64 -8.91
CA MET A 313 9.87 -5.67 -9.33
C MET A 313 10.81 -5.19 -10.45
N PRO A 314 10.33 -4.62 -11.58
CA PRO A 314 11.22 -4.17 -12.64
C PRO A 314 12.10 -2.99 -12.19
N GLY A 315 11.56 -2.07 -11.38
CA GLY A 315 12.31 -0.93 -10.85
C GLY A 315 13.39 -1.33 -9.87
N SER A 316 13.10 -2.29 -8.98
CA SER A 316 14.07 -2.86 -8.05
C SER A 316 15.15 -3.66 -8.77
N LEU A 317 14.82 -4.31 -9.89
CA LEU A 317 15.75 -5.12 -10.67
C LEU A 317 16.71 -4.27 -11.51
N ALA A 318 16.17 -3.28 -12.23
CA ALA A 318 16.91 -2.51 -13.21
C ALA A 318 17.42 -1.16 -12.68
N GLY A 319 16.79 -0.58 -11.65
CA GLY A 319 17.12 0.74 -11.13
C GLY A 319 18.59 0.89 -10.74
N PRO A 320 19.11 0.08 -9.79
CA PRO A 320 20.50 0.18 -9.37
C PRO A 320 21.54 -0.18 -10.45
N PRO A 321 21.37 -1.24 -11.27
CA PRO A 321 22.31 -1.55 -12.36
C PRO A 321 22.37 -0.47 -13.43
N LEU A 322 21.22 0.11 -13.82
CA LEU A 322 21.19 1.23 -14.75
C LEU A 322 21.94 2.44 -14.19
N GLY A 323 21.77 2.73 -12.90
CA GLY A 323 22.57 3.75 -12.21
C GLY A 323 24.07 3.47 -12.32
N GLY A 324 24.50 2.23 -12.12
CA GLY A 324 25.91 1.83 -12.24
C GLY A 324 26.46 2.03 -13.64
N VAL A 325 25.71 1.61 -14.67
CA VAL A 325 26.09 1.82 -16.08
C VAL A 325 26.18 3.31 -16.43
N ILE A 326 25.25 4.13 -15.94
CA ILE A 326 25.28 5.59 -16.14
C ILE A 326 26.53 6.18 -15.49
N LEU A 327 26.85 5.77 -14.26
CA LEU A 327 28.03 6.24 -13.55
C LEU A 327 29.32 5.87 -14.29
N GLU A 328 29.45 4.63 -14.76
CA GLU A 328 30.62 4.15 -15.50
C GLU A 328 30.80 4.87 -16.85
N LYS A 329 29.74 4.93 -17.68
CA LYS A 329 29.80 5.57 -19.00
C LYS A 329 30.01 7.07 -18.94
N SER A 330 29.60 7.72 -17.85
CA SER A 330 29.80 9.16 -17.65
C SER A 330 31.18 9.51 -17.07
N GLY A 331 32.10 8.55 -16.94
CA GLY A 331 33.42 8.77 -16.36
C GLY A 331 33.40 8.99 -14.85
N ARG A 332 32.53 8.28 -14.12
CA ARG A 332 32.25 8.44 -12.68
C ARG A 332 31.66 9.79 -12.29
N ASN A 333 30.89 10.40 -13.18
CA ASN A 333 30.16 11.63 -12.86
C ASN A 333 28.94 11.34 -11.96
N TRP A 334 29.10 11.61 -10.67
CA TRP A 334 28.05 11.42 -9.67
C TRP A 334 26.82 12.30 -9.90
N HIS A 335 26.97 13.47 -10.54
CA HIS A 335 25.83 14.33 -10.87
C HIS A 335 24.88 13.70 -11.90
N ALA A 336 25.40 12.85 -12.80
CA ALA A 336 24.56 12.13 -13.76
C ALA A 336 23.71 11.06 -13.07
N LEU A 337 24.27 10.37 -12.07
CA LEU A 337 23.57 9.36 -11.28
C LEU A 337 22.45 9.97 -10.44
N THR A 338 22.72 11.07 -9.76
CA THR A 338 21.74 11.77 -8.91
C THR A 338 20.62 12.39 -9.76
N ALA A 339 20.96 12.97 -10.93
CA ALA A 339 19.98 13.49 -11.86
C ALA A 339 19.06 12.39 -12.42
N TYR A 340 19.62 11.26 -12.88
CA TYR A 340 18.85 10.11 -13.34
C TYR A 340 17.83 9.66 -12.30
N SER A 341 18.31 9.45 -11.07
CA SER A 341 17.52 8.84 -10.02
C SER A 341 16.49 9.80 -9.41
N GLY A 342 16.79 11.11 -9.34
CA GLY A 342 15.82 12.14 -8.96
C GLY A 342 14.75 12.37 -10.04
N VAL A 343 15.13 12.44 -11.32
CA VAL A 343 14.21 12.68 -12.44
C VAL A 343 13.25 11.50 -12.64
N ILE A 344 13.74 10.26 -12.59
CA ILE A 344 12.86 9.09 -12.76
C ILE A 344 11.83 9.00 -11.62
N GLN A 345 12.22 9.36 -10.41
CA GLN A 345 11.29 9.43 -9.27
C GLN A 345 10.28 10.57 -9.44
N PHE A 346 10.68 11.71 -10.02
CA PHE A 346 9.78 12.81 -10.38
C PHE A 346 8.77 12.39 -11.46
N VAL A 347 9.19 11.60 -12.45
CA VAL A 347 8.28 11.02 -13.45
C VAL A 347 7.19 10.17 -12.77
N GLY A 348 7.53 9.42 -11.72
CA GLY A 348 6.56 8.72 -10.89
C GLY A 348 5.50 9.63 -10.28
N VAL A 349 5.89 10.85 -9.86
CA VAL A 349 4.93 11.87 -9.40
C VAL A 349 4.01 12.33 -10.53
N LEU A 350 4.55 12.63 -11.71
CA LEU A 350 3.75 13.06 -12.86
C LEU A 350 2.72 11.99 -13.24
N CYS A 351 3.12 10.72 -13.24
CA CYS A 351 2.21 9.59 -13.43
C CYS A 351 1.11 9.57 -12.37
N MET A 352 1.42 9.84 -11.10
CA MET A 352 0.43 9.84 -10.01
C MET A 352 -0.51 11.05 -10.08
N LEU A 353 0.01 12.22 -10.47
CA LEU A 353 -0.79 13.43 -10.68
C LEU A 353 -1.86 13.21 -11.75
N TYR A 354 -1.55 12.46 -12.82
CA TYR A 354 -2.55 12.08 -13.82
C TYR A 354 -3.71 11.26 -13.22
N ALA A 355 -3.42 10.22 -12.42
CA ALA A 355 -4.46 9.47 -11.68
C ALA A 355 -5.27 10.37 -10.77
N ARG A 356 -4.61 11.30 -10.09
CA ARG A 356 -5.24 12.24 -9.17
C ARG A 356 -6.23 13.16 -9.88
N PHE A 357 -5.78 13.88 -10.92
CA PHE A 357 -6.64 14.81 -11.66
C PHE A 357 -7.81 14.11 -12.35
N LYS A 358 -7.64 12.85 -12.74
CA LYS A 358 -8.73 12.03 -13.29
C LYS A 358 -9.73 11.55 -12.25
N ARG A 359 -9.32 11.39 -10.98
CA ARG A 359 -10.19 11.00 -9.86
C ARG A 359 -10.90 12.21 -9.25
N GLU A 360 -10.16 13.28 -8.98
CA GLU A 360 -10.72 14.53 -8.45
C GLU A 360 -9.85 15.72 -8.88
N PRO A 361 -10.43 16.72 -9.58
CA PRO A 361 -9.67 17.86 -10.11
C PRO A 361 -9.24 18.88 -9.04
N ARG A 362 -9.64 18.70 -7.77
CA ARG A 362 -9.36 19.64 -6.67
C ARG A 362 -8.02 19.32 -6.00
N ILE A 363 -7.08 20.27 -6.05
CA ILE A 363 -5.70 20.18 -5.53
C ILE A 363 -5.64 19.98 -3.99
N PHE A 364 -6.72 20.23 -3.26
CA PHE A 364 -6.78 20.11 -1.78
C PHE A 364 -7.92 19.23 -1.26
N ALA A 365 -8.60 18.47 -2.12
CA ALA A 365 -9.59 17.51 -1.64
C ALA A 365 -8.90 16.38 -0.85
N ARG A 366 -9.48 16.03 0.30
CA ARG A 366 -9.05 14.86 1.10
C ARG A 366 -9.51 13.60 0.38
N VAL A 367 -8.58 12.87 -0.23
CA VAL A 367 -8.82 11.61 -0.96
C VAL A 367 -7.83 10.53 -0.55
#